data_AF-A0A845WCH4-F1
#
_entry.id   AF-A0A845WCH4-F1
#
_cell.length_a   1.000
_cell.length_b   1.000
_cell.length_c   1.000
_cell.angle_alpha   90.00
_cell.angle_beta   90.00
_cell.angle_gamma   90.00
#
_symmetry.space_group_name_H-M   'P 1'
#
loop_
_entity.id
_entity.type
_entity.pdbx_description
1 polymer ?
#
loop_
_entity_poly.entity_id
_entity_poly.type
_entity_poly.pdbx_seq_one_letter_code
_entity_poly.pdbx_strand_id
1 'polypeptide(L)'
;MLYETDIIQWVEQQVSLIKEQRYSEVDWVNLLEEIEDLSKRERDRFLSSIRLTIQHLLKWEYQPEKRSRSWEITIKRERNNLKRYLRDTPSLKRYWADLSKVYGDARADAANETGISDWDFPDNCPYSPEQIQSDWFPPN
;
A
#
# COMPACT_ATOMS: atom_id res chain seq x y z
N MET A 1 -21.87 6.09 -18.21
CA MET A 1 -22.88 5.49 -17.29
C MET A 1 -22.57 5.90 -15.85
N LEU A 2 -23.50 5.78 -14.89
CA LEU A 2 -23.24 6.14 -13.47
C LEU A 2 -21.97 5.49 -12.92
N TYR A 3 -21.69 4.23 -13.30
CA TYR A 3 -20.45 3.52 -13.00
C TYR A 3 -19.17 4.30 -13.36
N GLU A 4 -19.16 5.01 -14.50
CA GLU A 4 -17.99 5.75 -14.99
C GLU A 4 -17.89 7.18 -14.43
N THR A 5 -18.99 7.71 -13.89
CA THR A 5 -19.09 9.12 -13.47
C THR A 5 -19.19 9.31 -11.95
N ASP A 6 -19.79 8.36 -11.23
CA ASP A 6 -19.93 8.36 -9.78
C ASP A 6 -20.08 6.92 -9.24
N ILE A 7 -18.94 6.30 -8.93
CA ILE A 7 -18.88 4.92 -8.43
C ILE A 7 -19.63 4.74 -7.10
N ILE A 8 -19.64 5.75 -6.23
CA ILE A 8 -20.28 5.65 -4.92
C ILE A 8 -21.79 5.59 -5.11
N GLN A 9 -22.35 6.53 -5.88
CA GLN A 9 -23.78 6.54 -6.18
C GLN A 9 -24.21 5.27 -6.93
N TRP A 10 -23.37 4.77 -7.85
CA TRP A 10 -23.64 3.51 -8.54
C TRP A 10 -23.67 2.32 -7.57
N VAL A 11 -22.71 2.19 -6.65
CA VAL A 11 -22.70 1.10 -5.65
C VAL A 11 -23.94 1.18 -4.75
N GLU A 12 -24.31 2.37 -4.27
CA GLU A 12 -25.51 2.56 -3.46
C GLU A 12 -26.78 2.11 -4.19
N GLN A 13 -26.89 2.44 -5.48
CA GLN A 13 -27.99 1.99 -6.33
C GLN A 13 -28.01 0.46 -6.48
N GLN A 14 -26.87 -0.18 -6.79
CA GLN A 14 -26.81 -1.64 -6.91
C GLN A 14 -27.21 -2.33 -5.60
N VAL A 15 -26.75 -1.80 -4.46
CA VAL A 15 -27.13 -2.30 -3.13
C VAL A 15 -28.64 -2.15 -2.88
N SER A 16 -29.26 -1.03 -3.29
CA SER A 16 -30.72 -0.85 -3.16
C SER A 16 -31.49 -1.89 -3.98
N LEU A 17 -31.12 -2.07 -5.25
CA LEU A 17 -31.75 -3.05 -6.14
C LEU A 17 -31.66 -4.47 -5.59
N ILE A 18 -30.52 -4.86 -5.03
CA ILE A 18 -30.33 -6.17 -4.38
C ILE A 18 -31.22 -6.29 -3.15
N LYS A 19 -31.28 -5.27 -2.29
CA LYS A 19 -32.13 -5.28 -1.07
C LYS A 19 -33.63 -5.34 -1.40
N GLU A 20 -34.05 -4.68 -2.48
CA GLU A 20 -35.42 -4.69 -3.01
C GLU A 20 -35.74 -5.96 -3.81
N GLN A 21 -34.77 -6.89 -3.97
CA GLN A 21 -34.90 -8.12 -4.75
C GLN A 21 -35.17 -7.89 -6.24
N ARG A 22 -34.79 -6.72 -6.77
CA ARG A 22 -34.93 -6.32 -8.18
C ARG A 22 -33.74 -6.81 -9.01
N TYR A 23 -33.48 -8.11 -8.97
CA TYR A 23 -32.26 -8.71 -9.53
C TYR A 23 -32.11 -8.56 -11.06
N SER A 24 -33.21 -8.37 -11.78
CA SER A 24 -33.19 -8.13 -13.24
C SER A 24 -32.63 -6.77 -13.63
N GLU A 25 -32.55 -5.83 -12.69
CA GLU A 25 -32.07 -4.47 -12.91
C GLU A 25 -30.64 -4.25 -12.40
N VAL A 26 -30.07 -5.26 -11.72
CA VAL A 26 -28.69 -5.21 -11.21
C VAL A 26 -27.71 -5.33 -12.37
N ASP A 27 -26.71 -4.46 -12.36
CA ASP A 27 -25.60 -4.45 -13.30
C ASP A 27 -24.55 -5.49 -12.90
N TRP A 28 -24.85 -6.76 -13.13
CA TRP A 28 -24.04 -7.89 -12.69
C TRP A 28 -22.63 -7.92 -13.27
N VAL A 29 -22.45 -7.40 -14.49
CA VAL A 29 -21.14 -7.37 -15.17
C VAL A 29 -20.19 -6.46 -14.41
N ASN A 30 -20.59 -5.20 -14.23
CA ASN A 30 -19.76 -4.21 -13.53
C ASN A 30 -19.64 -4.53 -12.03
N LEU A 31 -20.65 -5.15 -11.42
CA LEU A 31 -20.60 -5.57 -10.01
C LEU A 31 -19.58 -6.69 -9.77
N LEU A 32 -19.52 -7.68 -10.67
CA LEU A 32 -18.54 -8.76 -10.56
C LEU A 32 -17.11 -8.22 -10.72
N GLU A 33 -16.89 -7.39 -11.74
CA GLU A 33 -15.61 -6.72 -11.97
C GLU A 33 -15.16 -5.92 -10.75
N GLU A 34 -16.06 -5.13 -10.15
CA GLU A 34 -15.74 -4.30 -9.00
C GLU A 34 -15.38 -5.13 -7.75
N ILE A 35 -16.00 -6.30 -7.56
CA ILE A 35 -15.67 -7.25 -6.49
C ILE A 35 -14.31 -7.90 -6.73
N GLU A 36 -14.02 -8.31 -7.97
CA GLU A 36 -12.73 -8.89 -8.34
C GLU A 36 -11.60 -7.88 -8.12
N ASP A 37 -11.83 -6.63 -8.51
CA ASP A 37 -10.86 -5.55 -8.38
C ASP A 37 -10.71 -5.04 -6.95
N LEU A 38 -11.73 -5.15 -6.10
CA LEU A 38 -11.63 -4.78 -4.68
C LEU A 38 -10.45 -5.50 -4.01
N SER A 39 -10.31 -6.80 -4.26
CA SER A 39 -9.22 -7.60 -3.69
C SER A 39 -7.83 -7.12 -4.15
N LYS A 40 -7.71 -6.69 -5.41
CA LYS A 40 -6.48 -6.18 -6.01
C LYS A 40 -6.15 -4.80 -5.42
N ARG A 41 -7.12 -3.88 -5.36
CA ARG A 41 -6.94 -2.53 -4.79
C ARG A 41 -6.52 -2.57 -3.33
N GLU A 42 -7.15 -3.44 -2.52
CA GLU A 42 -6.82 -3.63 -1.11
C GLU A 42 -5.40 -4.19 -0.91
N ARG A 43 -4.97 -5.11 -1.78
CA ARG A 43 -3.59 -5.58 -1.82
C ARG A 43 -2.65 -4.44 -2.21
N ASP A 44 -2.91 -3.77 -3.32
CA ASP A 44 -1.98 -2.82 -3.93
C ASP A 44 -1.78 -1.58 -3.04
N ARG A 45 -2.82 -1.09 -2.37
CA ARG A 45 -2.69 -0.01 -1.38
C ARG A 45 -1.81 -0.42 -0.19
N PHE A 46 -1.91 -1.68 0.24
CA PHE A 46 -1.12 -2.19 1.35
C PHE A 46 0.35 -2.34 0.97
N LEU A 47 0.63 -2.98 -0.16
CA LEU A 47 1.99 -3.12 -0.69
C LEU A 47 2.64 -1.76 -0.99
N SER A 48 1.85 -0.79 -1.47
CA SER A 48 2.34 0.58 -1.70
C SER A 48 2.77 1.28 -0.42
N SER A 49 2.02 1.14 0.68
CA SER A 49 2.44 1.68 1.98
C SER A 49 3.70 0.99 2.52
N ILE A 50 3.88 -0.32 2.29
CA ILE A 50 5.11 -1.03 2.65
C ILE A 50 6.28 -0.47 1.82
N ARG A 51 6.13 -0.40 0.49
CA ARG A 51 7.13 0.12 -0.45
C ARG A 51 7.62 1.51 -0.04
N LEU A 52 6.69 2.45 0.17
CA LEU A 52 7.01 3.82 0.58
C LEU A 52 7.71 3.88 1.94
N THR A 53 7.32 3.03 2.89
CA THR A 53 7.97 2.94 4.19
C THR A 53 9.42 2.47 4.03
N ILE A 54 9.65 1.36 3.32
CA ILE A 54 10.99 0.82 3.07
C ILE A 54 11.85 1.83 2.33
N GLN A 55 11.34 2.45 1.26
CA GLN A 55 12.04 3.46 0.47
C GLN A 55 12.54 4.61 1.37
N HIS A 56 11.68 5.12 2.25
CA HIS A 56 12.06 6.21 3.14
C HIS A 56 12.98 5.77 4.27
N LEU A 57 12.89 4.51 4.73
CA LEU A 57 13.86 3.95 5.69
C LEU A 57 15.25 3.81 5.04
N LEU A 58 15.34 3.38 3.78
CA LEU A 58 16.60 3.34 3.03
C LEU A 58 17.17 4.76 2.89
N LYS A 59 16.37 5.73 2.46
CA LYS A 59 16.79 7.14 2.40
C LYS A 59 17.27 7.65 3.77
N TRP A 60 16.56 7.29 4.83
CA TRP A 60 16.89 7.68 6.21
C TRP A 60 18.24 7.11 6.66
N GLU A 61 18.54 5.87 6.30
CA GLU A 61 19.77 5.17 6.68
C GLU A 61 20.98 5.60 5.84
N TYR A 62 20.80 5.81 4.54
CA TYR A 62 21.88 6.05 3.58
C TYR A 62 22.13 7.53 3.26
N GLN A 63 21.25 8.44 3.70
CA GLN A 63 21.45 9.89 3.62
C GLN A 63 21.14 10.57 4.98
N PRO A 64 21.88 10.25 6.06
CA PRO A 64 21.62 10.79 7.39
C PRO A 64 21.63 12.33 7.43
N GLU A 65 22.44 12.97 6.60
CA GLU A 65 22.55 14.42 6.44
C GLU A 65 21.32 15.08 5.80
N LYS A 66 20.47 14.31 5.11
CA LYS A 66 19.23 14.79 4.47
C LYS A 66 17.96 14.42 5.22
N ARG A 67 18.10 13.81 6.41
CA ARG A 67 16.95 13.51 7.27
C ARG A 67 16.13 14.76 7.50
N SER A 68 14.83 14.62 7.28
CA SER A 68 13.90 15.74 7.38
C SER A 68 12.64 15.30 8.07
N ARG A 69 11.96 16.29 8.68
CA ARG A 69 10.62 16.11 9.24
C ARG A 69 9.63 15.60 8.20
N SER A 70 9.79 15.96 6.93
CA SER A 70 8.94 15.48 5.85
C SER A 70 9.07 13.96 5.66
N TRP A 71 10.30 13.42 5.66
CA TRP A 71 10.52 11.97 5.53
C TRP A 71 9.96 11.21 6.73
N GLU A 72 10.18 11.73 7.94
CA GLU A 72 9.63 11.15 9.17
C GLU A 72 8.09 11.13 9.15
N ILE A 73 7.45 12.21 8.70
CA ILE A 73 5.99 12.29 8.55
C ILE A 73 5.50 11.25 7.54
N THR A 74 6.17 11.10 6.39
CA THR A 74 5.80 10.09 5.39
C THR A 74 5.87 8.69 5.99
N ILE A 75 6.96 8.33 6.67
CA ILE A 75 7.12 7.02 7.33
C ILE A 75 5.99 6.78 8.35
N LYS A 76 5.74 7.75 9.23
CA LYS A 76 4.67 7.64 10.25
C LYS A 76 3.29 7.52 9.63
N ARG A 77 3.01 8.28 8.56
CA ARG A 77 1.74 8.21 7.83
C ARG A 77 1.52 6.83 7.22
N GLU A 78 2.52 6.29 6.53
CA GLU A 78 2.40 4.97 5.90
C GLU A 78 2.30 3.84 6.93
N ARG A 79 3.02 3.92 8.05
CA ARG A 79 2.85 2.99 9.19
C ARG A 79 1.42 3.02 9.75
N ASN A 80 0.82 4.20 9.88
CA ASN A 80 -0.57 4.31 10.28
C ASN A 80 -1.55 3.75 9.24
N ASN A 81 -1.26 3.95 7.94
CA ASN A 81 -2.01 3.32 6.86
C ASN A 81 -1.95 1.80 6.96
N LEU A 82 -0.77 1.20 7.16
CA LEU A 82 -0.60 -0.25 7.35
C LEU A 82 -1.45 -0.77 8.51
N LYS A 83 -1.42 -0.10 9.68
CA LYS A 83 -2.24 -0.46 10.84
C LYS A 83 -3.73 -0.42 10.51
N ARG A 84 -4.18 0.63 9.81
CA ARG A 84 -5.58 0.77 9.35
C ARG A 84 -5.98 -0.36 8.40
N TYR A 85 -5.18 -0.61 7.37
CA TYR A 85 -5.46 -1.64 6.37
C TYR A 85 -5.50 -3.04 6.97
N LEU A 86 -4.62 -3.36 7.92
CA LEU A 86 -4.63 -4.65 8.62
C LEU A 86 -5.81 -4.82 9.56
N ARG A 87 -6.32 -3.73 10.15
CA ARG A 87 -7.53 -3.76 10.97
C ARG A 87 -8.76 -3.99 10.09
N ASP A 88 -8.85 -3.28 8.97
CA ASP A 88 -10.02 -3.32 8.08
C ASP A 88 -10.00 -4.57 7.18
N THR A 89 -8.83 -5.13 6.87
CA THR A 89 -8.65 -6.34 6.05
C THR A 89 -7.53 -7.24 6.61
N PRO A 90 -7.82 -8.06 7.63
CA PRO A 90 -6.81 -8.90 8.31
C PRO A 90 -6.10 -9.91 7.40
N SER A 91 -6.73 -10.30 6.29
CA SER A 91 -6.13 -11.25 5.33
C SER A 91 -4.91 -10.68 4.61
N LEU A 92 -4.69 -9.36 4.62
CA LEU A 92 -3.50 -8.70 4.06
C LEU A 92 -2.21 -9.10 4.78
N LYS A 93 -2.28 -9.60 6.03
CA LYS A 93 -1.10 -10.08 6.78
C LYS A 93 -0.26 -11.12 6.03
N ARG A 94 -0.88 -11.89 5.11
CA ARG A 94 -0.17 -12.90 4.30
C ARG A 94 0.97 -12.33 3.47
N TYR A 95 0.89 -11.05 3.09
CA TYR A 95 1.91 -10.40 2.26
C TYR A 95 3.19 -10.06 3.02
N TRP A 96 3.22 -10.18 4.34
CA TRP A 96 4.47 -10.10 5.11
C TRP A 96 5.40 -11.30 4.90
N ALA A 97 4.89 -12.42 4.38
CA ALA A 97 5.66 -13.65 4.19
C ALA A 97 6.77 -13.50 3.14
N ASP A 98 6.57 -12.63 2.14
CA ASP A 98 7.56 -12.34 1.10
C ASP A 98 7.45 -10.88 0.67
N LEU A 99 8.50 -10.12 0.97
CA LEU A 99 8.63 -8.71 0.60
C LEU A 99 9.60 -8.49 -0.56
N SER A 100 10.18 -9.54 -1.15
CA SER A 100 11.25 -9.44 -2.16
C SER A 100 10.89 -8.49 -3.30
N LYS A 101 9.71 -8.66 -3.90
CA LYS A 101 9.22 -7.81 -4.98
C LYS A 101 9.01 -6.35 -4.53
N VAL A 102 8.37 -6.16 -3.38
CA VAL A 102 8.08 -4.83 -2.82
C VAL A 102 9.38 -4.11 -2.47
N TYR A 103 10.36 -4.85 -1.96
CA TYR A 103 11.69 -4.35 -1.64
C TYR A 103 12.45 -3.94 -2.90
N GLY A 104 12.42 -4.75 -3.95
CA GLY A 104 13.06 -4.42 -5.24
C GLY A 104 12.55 -3.08 -5.79
N ASP A 105 11.22 -2.87 -5.75
CA ASP A 105 10.61 -1.61 -6.15
C ASP A 105 11.03 -0.44 -5.22
N ALA A 106 11.05 -0.65 -3.91
CA ALA A 106 11.43 0.38 -2.94
C ALA A 106 12.92 0.76 -3.02
N ARG A 107 13.79 -0.20 -3.33
CA ARG A 107 15.24 -0.01 -3.56
C ARG A 107 15.46 0.86 -4.79
N ALA A 108 14.82 0.51 -5.91
CA ALA A 108 14.88 1.31 -7.13
C ALA A 108 14.38 2.75 -6.92
N ASP A 109 13.26 2.93 -6.20
CA ASP A 109 12.77 4.26 -5.86
C ASP A 109 13.74 5.05 -4.97
N ALA A 110 14.39 4.38 -4.01
CA ALA A 110 15.38 5.01 -3.15
C ALA A 110 16.61 5.43 -3.96
N ALA A 111 17.14 4.57 -4.85
CA ALA A 111 18.24 4.94 -5.73
C ALA A 111 17.90 6.14 -6.62
N ASN A 112 16.73 6.11 -7.27
CA ASN A 112 16.27 7.19 -8.14
C ASN A 112 16.17 8.54 -7.40
N GLU A 113 15.64 8.56 -6.17
CA GLU A 113 15.50 9.81 -5.41
C GLU A 113 16.78 10.29 -4.73
N THR A 114 17.65 9.35 -4.32
CA THR A 114 18.88 9.68 -3.59
C THR A 114 20.05 10.00 -4.51
N GLY A 115 20.03 9.48 -5.74
CA GLY A 115 21.17 9.44 -6.66
C GLY A 115 22.23 8.40 -6.28
N ILE A 116 21.98 7.59 -5.25
CA ILE A 116 22.86 6.48 -4.83
C ILE A 116 22.62 5.32 -5.79
N SER A 117 23.68 4.59 -6.13
CA SER A 117 23.57 3.41 -6.99
C SER A 117 22.71 2.34 -6.32
N ASP A 118 21.85 1.67 -7.07
CA ASP A 118 21.08 0.53 -6.55
C ASP A 118 22.00 -0.50 -5.86
N TRP A 119 23.19 -0.72 -6.41
CA TRP A 119 24.21 -1.65 -5.90
C TRP A 119 24.74 -1.31 -4.50
N ASP A 120 24.58 -0.08 -4.03
CA ASP A 120 25.00 0.34 -2.69
C ASP A 120 23.95 0.00 -1.61
N PHE A 121 22.71 -0.30 -2.03
CA PHE A 121 21.69 -0.86 -1.15
C PHE A 121 21.81 -2.40 -1.08
N PRO A 122 21.36 -3.03 0.03
CA PRO A 122 21.42 -4.47 0.17
C PRO A 122 20.60 -5.23 -0.89
N ASP A 123 20.96 -6.48 -1.17
CA ASP A 123 20.20 -7.29 -2.13
C ASP A 123 18.87 -7.81 -1.57
N ASN A 124 18.78 -7.96 -0.26
CA ASN A 124 17.58 -8.35 0.45
C ASN A 124 17.12 -7.24 1.40
N CYS A 125 15.82 -7.17 1.67
CA CYS A 125 15.26 -6.17 2.58
C CYS A 125 15.95 -6.24 3.96
N PRO A 126 16.64 -5.16 4.40
CA PRO A 126 17.34 -5.16 5.69
C PRO A 126 16.38 -4.99 6.88
N TYR A 127 15.11 -4.66 6.61
CA TYR A 127 14.11 -4.38 7.64
C TYR A 127 13.14 -5.54 7.81
N SER A 128 12.92 -5.95 9.06
CA SER A 128 11.89 -6.94 9.39
C SER A 128 10.48 -6.34 9.28
N PRO A 129 9.43 -7.17 9.13
CA PRO A 129 8.04 -6.70 9.20
C PRO A 129 7.74 -5.87 10.46
N GLU A 130 8.35 -6.20 11.60
CA GLU A 130 8.19 -5.47 12.86
C GLU A 130 8.85 -4.09 12.81
N GLN A 131 10.04 -3.98 12.22
CA GLN A 131 10.73 -2.70 12.02
C GLN A 131 9.97 -1.79 11.05
N ILE A 132 9.38 -2.36 9.99
CA ILE A 132 8.55 -1.61 9.04
C ILE A 132 7.31 -1.04 9.74
N GLN A 133 6.70 -1.78 10.69
CA GLN A 133 5.43 -1.41 11.33
C GLN A 133 5.56 -0.59 12.64
N SER A 134 6.71 -0.63 13.30
CA SER A 134 6.93 0.01 14.62
C SER A 134 7.45 1.45 14.50
N ASP A 135 7.65 2.14 15.62
CA ASP A 135 8.26 3.48 15.64
C ASP A 135 9.79 3.45 15.50
N TRP A 136 10.37 2.30 15.15
CA TRP A 136 11.80 2.13 14.96
C TRP A 136 12.32 2.90 13.75
N PHE A 137 13.55 3.40 13.84
CA PHE A 137 14.31 4.00 12.74
C PHE A 137 15.74 3.46 12.74
N PRO A 138 16.39 3.35 11.58
CA PRO A 138 17.82 3.03 11.48
C PRO A 138 18.66 4.05 12.29
N PRO A 139 19.63 3.58 13.11
CA PRO A 139 20.33 4.41 14.08
C PRO A 139 21.47 5.26 13.51
N ASN A 140 21.91 4.99 12.27
CA ASN A 140 23.13 5.54 11.68
C ASN A 140 23.17 7.07 11.59
#